data_AF-A0A4U6VEB4-F1
#
_entry.id   AF-A0A4U6VEB4-F1
#
_cell.length_a   1.000
_cell.length_b   1.000
_cell.length_c   1.000
_cell.angle_alpha   90.00
_cell.angle_beta   90.00
_cell.angle_gamma   90.00
#
_symmetry.space_group_name_H-M   'P 1'
#
loop_
_entity.id
_entity.type
_entity.pdbx_description
1 polymer ?
#
loop_
_entity_poly.entity_id
_entity_poly.type
_entity_poly.pdbx_seq_one_letter_code
_entity_poly.pdbx_strand_id
1 'polypeptide(L)'
;MCWIDYFRGILFCDVLDEDHELRYVELPVAPPDGNLHHPEFGRLHPFVTRSVCVTDGGTMKFVNVARADVEIASKRRPGSGFTMTAWSLVTPLNSERLGWAMDGAIEADKLWMHDSYAKLGLPLLSPEFPFVSLREPDVVYAVLRERHYDGGKTWVLVIDMRSKALRSAIPYNEVEDFDHGEDDDVEINEMASCNIYNNSPVLPSLFSMYLNTSTTT
;
A
#
# COMPACT_ATOMS: atom_id res chain seq x y z
N MET A 1 -16.16 1.39 -15.32
CA MET A 1 -14.68 1.44 -15.17
C MET A 1 -14.29 2.58 -14.24
N CYS A 2 -13.09 2.53 -13.64
CA CYS A 2 -12.55 3.68 -12.91
C CYS A 2 -11.04 3.85 -13.17
N TRP A 3 -10.56 5.09 -13.13
CA TRP A 3 -9.15 5.44 -13.24
C TRP A 3 -8.71 6.15 -11.97
N ILE A 4 -7.59 5.72 -11.41
CA ILE A 4 -7.08 6.23 -10.13
C ILE A 4 -5.85 7.08 -10.42
N ASP A 5 -5.92 8.36 -10.10
CA ASP A 5 -4.76 9.24 -9.95
C ASP A 5 -4.46 9.41 -8.47
N TYR A 6 -3.44 8.70 -8.00
CA TYR A 6 -3.02 8.71 -6.60
C TYR A 6 -2.54 10.08 -6.10
N PHE A 7 -2.32 11.08 -6.96
CA PHE A 7 -2.08 12.46 -6.55
C PHE A 7 -3.35 13.27 -6.34
N ARG A 8 -4.46 12.91 -6.99
CA ARG A 8 -5.63 13.77 -7.12
C ARG A 8 -6.92 13.11 -6.68
N GLY A 9 -7.28 11.98 -7.26
CA GLY A 9 -8.64 11.47 -7.18
C GLY A 9 -8.90 10.25 -8.05
N ILE A 10 -10.18 9.88 -8.11
CA ILE A 10 -10.69 8.76 -8.88
C ILE A 10 -11.73 9.29 -9.86
N LEU A 11 -11.59 8.88 -11.12
CA LEU A 11 -12.56 9.14 -12.17
C LEU A 11 -13.38 7.87 -12.42
N PHE A 12 -14.70 7.97 -12.27
CA PHE A 12 -15.65 6.91 -12.57
C PHE A 12 -16.31 7.18 -13.93
N CYS A 13 -16.49 6.12 -14.73
CA CYS A 13 -17.28 6.15 -15.95
C CYS A 13 -17.99 4.81 -16.10
N ASP A 14 -19.30 4.84 -16.28
CA ASP A 14 -20.02 3.67 -16.79
C ASP A 14 -19.95 3.66 -18.32
N VAL A 15 -19.00 2.89 -18.84
CA VAL A 15 -18.75 2.76 -20.29
C VAL A 15 -19.79 1.88 -20.99
N LEU A 16 -20.68 1.24 -20.23
CA LEU A 16 -21.73 0.37 -20.77
C LEU A 16 -23.10 1.05 -20.78
N ASP A 17 -23.25 2.18 -20.10
CA ASP A 17 -24.46 3.01 -20.14
C ASP A 17 -24.59 3.74 -21.49
N GLU A 18 -25.79 4.04 -21.96
CA GLU A 18 -25.99 4.83 -23.19
C GLU A 18 -25.71 6.32 -22.95
N ASP A 19 -25.84 6.80 -21.70
CA ASP A 19 -25.54 8.17 -21.29
C ASP A 19 -24.29 8.19 -20.39
N HIS A 20 -23.11 8.20 -21.01
CA HIS A 20 -21.83 8.11 -20.29
C HIS A 20 -21.55 9.36 -19.45
N GLU A 21 -21.82 9.30 -18.14
CA GLU A 21 -21.43 10.35 -17.20
C GLU A 21 -20.06 10.08 -16.55
N LEU A 22 -19.19 11.10 -16.61
CA LEU A 22 -17.94 11.12 -15.85
C LEU A 22 -18.16 11.68 -14.45
N ARG A 23 -17.85 10.90 -13.42
CA ARG A 23 -17.90 11.35 -12.02
C ARG A 23 -16.50 11.36 -11.41
N TYR A 24 -16.07 12.51 -10.92
CA TYR A 24 -14.77 12.66 -10.28
C TYR A 24 -14.91 12.79 -8.76
N VAL A 25 -14.03 12.12 -8.02
CA VAL A 25 -13.95 12.20 -6.57
C VAL A 25 -12.50 12.44 -6.16
N GLU A 26 -12.24 13.54 -5.46
CA GLU A 26 -10.92 13.84 -4.90
C GLU A 26 -10.56 12.82 -3.80
N LEU A 27 -9.27 12.48 -3.68
CA LEU A 27 -8.80 11.68 -2.54
C LEU A 27 -8.95 12.49 -1.24
N PRO A 28 -9.21 11.83 -0.10
CA PRO A 28 -9.49 12.51 1.17
C PRO A 28 -8.24 13.05 1.87
N VAL A 29 -7.12 13.17 1.17
CA VAL A 29 -5.83 13.64 1.67
C VAL A 29 -5.22 14.60 0.68
N ALA A 30 -4.40 15.52 1.17
CA ALA A 30 -3.68 16.44 0.30
C ALA A 30 -2.81 15.64 -0.69
N PRO A 31 -2.65 16.16 -1.93
CA PRO A 31 -1.61 15.69 -2.82
C PRO A 31 -0.27 15.73 -2.08
N PRO A 32 0.55 14.69 -2.17
CA PRO A 32 1.79 14.67 -1.42
C PRO A 32 2.76 15.69 -2.02
N ASP A 33 3.31 16.53 -1.15
CA ASP A 33 4.37 17.47 -1.51
C ASP A 33 5.63 16.67 -1.80
N GLY A 34 6.11 16.71 -3.03
CA GLY A 34 7.27 15.92 -3.40
C GLY A 34 8.06 16.54 -4.52
N ASN A 35 9.38 16.38 -4.44
CA ASN A 35 10.26 16.73 -5.53
C ASN A 35 10.05 15.73 -6.67
N LEU A 36 9.46 16.18 -7.77
CA LEU A 36 9.28 15.38 -9.01
C LEU A 36 10.61 14.85 -9.59
N HIS A 37 11.74 15.31 -9.07
CA HIS A 37 13.10 14.98 -9.49
C HIS A 37 13.96 14.38 -8.36
N HIS A 38 13.38 13.60 -7.43
CA HIS A 38 14.16 13.00 -6.34
C HIS A 38 15.25 12.04 -6.89
N PRO A 39 16.54 12.22 -6.56
CA PRO A 39 17.65 11.55 -7.24
C PRO A 39 17.71 10.03 -7.03
N GLU A 40 17.26 9.51 -5.88
CA GLU A 40 17.24 8.06 -5.63
C GLU A 40 16.04 7.31 -6.24
N PHE A 41 14.94 8.00 -6.58
CA PHE A 41 13.67 7.34 -6.94
C PHE A 41 12.95 7.95 -8.16
N GLY A 42 13.47 9.00 -8.80
CA GLY A 42 12.82 9.62 -9.97
C GLY A 42 11.48 10.31 -9.62
N ARG A 43 10.46 10.12 -10.47
CA ARG A 43 9.09 10.64 -10.23
C ARG A 43 8.55 10.09 -8.91
N LEU A 44 7.72 10.89 -8.25
CA LEU A 44 7.00 10.48 -7.05
C LEU A 44 6.19 9.19 -7.30
N HIS A 45 6.38 8.18 -6.45
CA HIS A 45 5.68 6.90 -6.49
C HIS A 45 4.61 6.87 -5.38
N PRO A 46 3.44 7.52 -5.57
CA PRO A 46 2.48 7.71 -4.50
C PRO A 46 1.95 6.38 -3.97
N PHE A 47 1.90 5.34 -4.80
CA PHE A 47 1.50 3.97 -4.43
C PHE A 47 2.34 3.35 -3.29
N VAL A 48 3.55 3.86 -3.03
CA VAL A 48 4.37 3.45 -1.88
C VAL A 48 3.71 3.85 -0.55
N THR A 49 2.90 4.91 -0.57
CA THR A 49 2.27 5.48 0.64
C THR A 49 0.76 5.32 0.66
N ARG A 50 0.13 4.94 -0.46
CA ARG A 50 -1.32 4.90 -0.53
C ARG A 50 -1.82 3.86 -1.52
N SER A 51 -3.03 3.37 -1.29
CA SER A 51 -3.70 2.48 -2.23
C SER A 51 -5.21 2.65 -2.15
N VAL A 52 -5.88 2.21 -3.23
CA VAL A 52 -7.33 2.05 -3.30
C VAL A 52 -7.62 0.57 -3.56
N CYS A 53 -8.65 0.03 -2.90
CA CYS A 53 -9.20 -1.28 -3.23
C CYS A 53 -10.72 -1.28 -3.12
N VAL A 54 -11.37 -2.34 -3.60
CA VAL A 54 -12.79 -2.60 -3.37
C VAL A 54 -12.89 -3.89 -2.57
N THR A 55 -13.54 -3.85 -1.41
CA THR A 55 -13.72 -5.03 -0.55
C THR A 55 -14.75 -6.00 -1.13
N ASP A 56 -14.82 -7.23 -0.61
CA ASP A 56 -15.82 -8.24 -1.01
C ASP A 56 -17.27 -7.74 -0.83
N GLY A 57 -17.48 -6.78 0.08
CA GLY A 57 -18.77 -6.10 0.29
C GLY A 57 -19.07 -4.99 -0.72
N GLY A 58 -18.24 -4.80 -1.76
CA GLY A 58 -18.42 -3.78 -2.79
C GLY A 58 -18.07 -2.35 -2.34
N THR A 59 -17.48 -2.18 -1.16
CA THR A 59 -17.09 -0.85 -0.66
C THR A 59 -15.70 -0.49 -1.12
N MET A 60 -15.56 0.65 -1.80
CA MET A 60 -14.25 1.18 -2.14
C MET A 60 -13.57 1.78 -0.91
N LYS A 61 -12.32 1.39 -0.68
CA LYS A 61 -11.50 1.80 0.44
C LYS A 61 -10.26 2.53 -0.07
N PHE A 62 -9.84 3.55 0.66
CA PHE A 62 -8.58 4.26 0.46
C PHE A 62 -7.77 4.19 1.73
N VAL A 63 -6.49 3.81 1.62
CA VAL A 63 -5.54 3.84 2.73
C VAL A 63 -4.35 4.71 2.35
N ASN A 64 -3.88 5.50 3.31
CA ASN A 64 -2.74 6.39 3.15
C ASN A 64 -1.84 6.35 4.39
N VAL A 65 -0.53 6.39 4.18
CA VAL A 65 0.52 6.52 5.19
C VAL A 65 1.23 7.85 4.96
N ALA A 66 0.84 8.86 5.73
CA ALA A 66 1.50 10.16 5.72
C ALA A 66 2.74 10.12 6.60
N ARG A 67 3.91 10.40 6.02
CA ARG A 67 5.19 10.41 6.73
C ARG A 67 5.47 11.79 7.32
N ALA A 68 6.02 11.84 8.53
CA ALA A 68 6.36 13.11 9.18
C ALA A 68 7.50 13.85 8.47
N ASP A 69 8.37 13.13 7.74
CA ASP A 69 9.44 13.72 6.92
C ASP A 69 8.97 14.14 5.52
N VAL A 70 7.66 14.04 5.22
CA VAL A 70 6.98 14.47 3.97
C VAL A 70 7.44 13.72 2.70
N GLU A 71 8.53 12.98 2.76
CA GLU A 71 9.04 12.17 1.66
C GLU A 71 8.11 11.00 1.31
N ILE A 72 7.89 10.73 0.02
CA ILE A 72 7.02 9.63 -0.42
C ILE A 72 7.81 8.32 -0.59
N ALA A 73 8.80 8.34 -1.49
CA ALA A 73 9.46 7.14 -1.98
C ALA A 73 10.87 6.95 -1.40
N SER A 74 11.39 7.94 -0.67
CA SER A 74 12.76 7.90 -0.11
C SER A 74 12.97 6.75 0.87
N LYS A 75 14.25 6.45 1.17
CA LYS A 75 14.60 5.59 2.31
C LYS A 75 13.92 6.09 3.58
N ARG A 76 13.38 5.14 4.37
CA ARG A 76 12.65 5.41 5.60
C ARG A 76 13.61 5.76 6.72
N ARG A 77 13.51 6.96 7.30
CA ARG A 77 14.35 7.34 8.44
C ARG A 77 13.88 6.60 9.71
N PRO A 78 14.75 5.85 10.41
CA PRO A 78 14.41 5.23 11.70
C PRO A 78 13.91 6.28 12.70
N GLY A 79 12.84 5.97 13.41
CA GLY A 79 12.20 6.85 14.39
C GLY A 79 11.40 8.01 13.80
N SER A 80 11.40 8.21 12.48
CA SER A 80 10.52 9.20 11.85
C SER A 80 9.07 8.72 11.92
N GLY A 81 8.21 9.52 12.53
CA GLY A 81 6.80 9.21 12.69
C GLY A 81 6.03 9.12 11.37
N PHE A 82 4.82 8.58 11.45
CA PHE A 82 3.84 8.53 10.38
C PHE A 82 2.43 8.49 10.96
N THR A 83 1.45 8.77 10.11
CA THR A 83 0.03 8.57 10.39
C THR A 83 -0.57 7.73 9.27
N MET A 84 -1.15 6.58 9.62
CA MET A 84 -1.90 5.74 8.69
C MET A 84 -3.40 6.03 8.85
N THR A 85 -4.07 6.33 7.75
CA THR A 85 -5.52 6.63 7.71
C THR A 85 -6.21 5.69 6.73
N ALA A 86 -7.39 5.20 7.10
CA ALA A 86 -8.28 4.42 6.25
C ALA A 86 -9.62 5.13 6.05
N TRP A 87 -10.19 5.02 4.85
CA TRP A 87 -11.37 5.75 4.41
C TRP A 87 -12.27 4.85 3.56
N SER A 88 -13.58 5.02 3.68
CA SER A 88 -14.59 4.40 2.82
C SER A 88 -15.19 5.42 1.88
N LEU A 89 -15.34 5.06 0.60
CA LEU A 89 -16.14 5.84 -0.34
C LEU A 89 -17.61 5.67 0.02
N VAL A 90 -18.32 6.78 0.17
CA VAL A 90 -19.73 6.82 0.54
C VAL A 90 -20.50 7.77 -0.36
N THR A 91 -21.79 7.50 -0.51
CA THR A 91 -22.75 8.47 -1.04
C THR A 91 -23.54 9.02 0.15
N PRO A 92 -23.28 10.26 0.59
CA PRO A 92 -23.98 10.83 1.74
C PRO A 92 -25.50 10.87 1.51
N LEU A 93 -26.27 10.63 2.58
CA LEU A 93 -27.72 10.82 2.56
C LEU A 93 -28.05 12.25 2.11
N ASN A 94 -28.85 12.39 1.05
CA ASN A 94 -29.22 13.67 0.40
C ASN A 94 -28.12 14.34 -0.46
N SER A 95 -27.11 13.59 -0.91
CA SER A 95 -26.12 14.05 -1.88
C SER A 95 -26.04 13.09 -3.06
N GLU A 96 -26.06 13.64 -4.28
CA GLU A 96 -25.74 12.89 -5.50
C GLU A 96 -24.22 12.75 -5.70
N ARG A 97 -23.41 13.46 -4.91
CA ARG A 97 -21.95 13.46 -5.01
C ARG A 97 -21.35 12.42 -4.06
N LEU A 98 -20.49 11.60 -4.63
CA LEU A 98 -19.61 10.69 -3.90
C LEU A 98 -18.64 11.49 -3.01
N GLY A 99 -18.30 10.92 -1.86
CA GLY A 99 -17.31 11.47 -0.93
C GLY A 99 -16.66 10.38 -0.10
N TRP A 100 -15.81 10.77 0.84
CA TRP A 100 -15.08 9.85 1.71
C TRP A 100 -15.49 10.02 3.16
N ALA A 101 -15.68 8.92 3.87
CA ALA A 101 -15.81 8.87 5.32
C ALA A 101 -14.54 8.25 5.91
N MET A 102 -13.96 8.89 6.94
CA MET A 102 -12.81 8.33 7.64
C MET A 102 -13.27 7.13 8.48
N ASP A 103 -12.65 5.97 8.27
CA ASP A 103 -12.90 4.76 9.07
C ASP A 103 -12.06 4.78 10.35
N GLY A 104 -10.80 5.23 10.24
CA GLY A 104 -9.89 5.28 11.36
C GLY A 104 -8.51 5.82 11.01
N ALA A 105 -7.76 6.16 12.06
CA ALA A 105 -6.39 6.62 11.98
C ALA A 105 -5.54 6.06 13.13
N ILE A 106 -4.29 5.72 12.82
CA ILE A 106 -3.28 5.28 13.77
C ILE A 106 -1.98 6.06 13.54
N GLU A 107 -1.45 6.62 14.62
CA GLU A 107 -0.16 7.31 14.65
C GLU A 107 0.96 6.32 15.00
N ALA A 108 2.17 6.62 14.53
CA ALA A 108 3.34 5.78 14.73
C ALA A 108 3.61 5.48 16.21
N ASP A 109 3.51 6.48 17.08
CA ASP A 109 3.72 6.34 18.52
C ASP A 109 2.74 5.30 19.11
N LYS A 110 1.47 5.34 18.71
CA LYS A 110 0.44 4.39 19.16
C LYS A 110 0.72 2.98 18.69
N LEU A 111 1.15 2.82 17.44
CA LEU A 111 1.49 1.49 16.93
C LEU A 111 2.75 0.94 17.61
N TRP A 112 3.80 1.75 17.73
CA TRP A 112 5.10 1.33 18.27
C TRP A 112 5.07 1.05 19.76
N MET A 113 4.33 1.82 20.54
CA MET A 113 4.19 1.61 21.98
C MET A 113 3.24 0.46 22.32
N HIS A 114 2.50 -0.08 21.36
CA HIS A 114 1.61 -1.20 21.60
C HIS A 114 2.41 -2.47 21.88
N ASP A 115 2.02 -3.23 22.91
CA ASP A 115 2.73 -4.45 23.34
C ASP A 115 2.94 -5.45 22.21
N SER A 116 1.97 -5.59 21.29
CA SER A 116 2.08 -6.51 20.16
C SER A 116 3.19 -6.14 19.17
N TYR A 117 3.52 -4.84 19.05
CA TYR A 117 4.62 -4.37 18.23
C TYR A 117 5.95 -4.56 18.95
N ALA A 118 6.04 -4.11 20.21
CA ALA A 118 7.26 -4.18 21.02
C ALA A 118 7.76 -5.62 21.23
N LYS A 119 6.84 -6.58 21.45
CA LYS A 119 7.17 -8.00 21.63
C LYS A 119 7.86 -8.63 20.42
N LEU A 120 7.62 -8.11 19.23
CA LEU A 120 8.21 -8.62 17.98
C LEU A 120 9.57 -7.99 17.65
N GLY A 121 10.00 -6.97 18.41
CA GLY A 121 11.30 -6.31 18.20
C GLY A 121 11.43 -5.67 16.81
N LEU A 122 10.32 -5.20 16.24
CA LEU A 122 10.29 -4.62 14.90
C LEU A 122 10.96 -3.23 14.86
N PRO A 123 11.58 -2.86 13.73
CA PRO A 123 12.24 -1.57 13.58
C PRO A 123 11.22 -0.41 13.50
N LEU A 124 11.53 0.71 14.14
CA LEU A 124 10.67 1.91 14.16
C LEU A 124 10.72 2.66 12.82
N LEU A 125 10.09 2.10 11.80
CA LEU A 125 10.04 2.64 10.45
C LEU A 125 8.59 2.88 10.01
N SER A 126 8.42 3.83 9.09
CA SER A 126 7.14 4.00 8.40
C SER A 126 6.92 2.82 7.45
N PRO A 127 5.74 2.18 7.50
CA PRO A 127 5.41 1.12 6.56
C PRO A 127 5.20 1.68 5.14
N GLU A 128 5.28 0.78 4.16
CA GLU A 128 5.19 1.02 2.72
C GLU A 128 4.11 0.12 2.11
N PHE A 129 3.62 0.48 0.94
CA PHE A 129 2.65 -0.30 0.17
C PHE A 129 1.44 -0.74 1.00
N PRO A 130 0.74 0.20 1.68
CA PRO A 130 -0.42 -0.15 2.48
C PRO A 130 -1.53 -0.70 1.57
N PHE A 131 -2.28 -1.69 2.04
CA PHE A 131 -3.40 -2.29 1.31
C PHE A 131 -4.46 -2.81 2.28
N VAL A 132 -5.73 -2.47 2.04
CA VAL A 132 -6.85 -2.93 2.88
C VAL A 132 -7.24 -4.36 2.50
N SER A 133 -7.43 -5.23 3.49
CA SER A 133 -7.92 -6.60 3.29
C SER A 133 -9.27 -6.61 2.58
N LEU A 134 -9.41 -7.46 1.57
CA LEU A 134 -10.66 -7.63 0.82
C LEU A 134 -11.79 -8.20 1.70
N ARG A 135 -11.44 -9.05 2.66
CA ARG A 135 -12.39 -9.77 3.53
C ARG A 135 -12.64 -9.06 4.86
N GLU A 136 -11.63 -8.37 5.38
CA GLU A 136 -11.67 -7.70 6.69
C GLU A 136 -11.42 -6.20 6.51
N PRO A 137 -12.45 -5.37 6.30
CA PRO A 137 -12.29 -3.96 5.92
C PRO A 137 -11.54 -3.08 6.93
N ASP A 138 -11.39 -3.54 8.17
CA ASP A 138 -10.64 -2.87 9.24
C ASP A 138 -9.16 -3.29 9.30
N VAL A 139 -8.73 -4.25 8.47
CA VAL A 139 -7.35 -4.76 8.44
C VAL A 139 -6.58 -4.16 7.27
N VAL A 140 -5.42 -3.60 7.57
CA VAL A 140 -4.46 -3.10 6.59
C VAL A 140 -3.20 -3.96 6.62
N TYR A 141 -2.79 -4.43 5.46
CA TYR A 141 -1.46 -4.98 5.22
C TYR A 141 -0.51 -3.87 4.83
N ALA A 142 0.73 -3.92 5.28
CA ALA A 142 1.77 -3.01 4.82
C ALA A 142 3.15 -3.63 4.98
N VAL A 143 4.12 -3.19 4.18
CA VAL A 143 5.50 -3.69 4.20
C VAL A 143 6.36 -2.83 5.11
N LEU A 144 7.13 -3.47 5.98
CA LEU A 144 8.17 -2.84 6.78
C LEU A 144 9.52 -3.36 6.29
N ARG A 145 10.44 -2.49 5.88
CA ARG A 145 11.71 -2.89 5.26
C ARG A 145 12.90 -2.11 5.80
N GLU A 146 13.94 -2.82 6.24
CA GLU A 146 15.21 -2.24 6.69
C GLU A 146 16.17 -2.08 5.52
N ARG A 147 16.20 -0.91 4.88
CA ARG A 147 17.14 -0.64 3.77
C ARG A 147 18.53 -0.14 4.21
N HIS A 148 18.77 -0.02 5.51
CA HIS A 148 19.99 0.64 6.05
C HIS A 148 21.13 -0.33 6.38
N TYR A 149 20.92 -1.64 6.22
CA TYR A 149 21.86 -2.67 6.64
C TYR A 149 21.97 -3.75 5.57
N ASP A 150 23.18 -4.26 5.34
CA ASP A 150 23.40 -5.47 4.55
C ASP A 150 22.68 -6.65 5.23
N GLY A 151 21.85 -7.38 4.48
CA GLY A 151 20.96 -8.42 5.04
C GLY A 151 19.74 -7.86 5.78
N GLY A 152 19.36 -6.61 5.51
CA GLY A 152 18.15 -5.98 6.04
C GLY A 152 16.90 -6.83 5.84
N LYS A 153 16.05 -6.87 6.87
CA LYS A 153 14.87 -7.73 6.89
C LYS A 153 13.64 -7.00 6.36
N THR A 154 12.72 -7.79 5.81
CA THR A 154 11.42 -7.32 5.34
C THR A 154 10.32 -8.07 6.10
N TRP A 155 9.25 -7.37 6.47
CA TRP A 155 8.06 -7.96 7.06
C TRP A 155 6.80 -7.45 6.38
N VAL A 156 5.80 -8.31 6.29
CA VAL A 156 4.42 -7.91 6.03
C VAL A 156 3.72 -7.74 7.38
N LEU A 157 3.35 -6.51 7.69
CA LEU A 157 2.57 -6.15 8.86
C LEU A 157 1.08 -6.41 8.59
N VAL A 158 0.39 -6.94 9.59
CA VAL A 158 -1.08 -7.06 9.61
C VAL A 158 -1.59 -6.16 10.71
N ILE A 159 -2.16 -5.02 10.34
CA ILE A 159 -2.55 -3.94 11.25
C ILE A 159 -4.07 -3.90 11.32
N ASP A 160 -4.62 -3.94 12.53
CA ASP A 160 -6.03 -3.73 12.78
C ASP A 160 -6.28 -2.26 13.10
N MET A 161 -6.93 -1.56 12.16
CA MET A 161 -7.18 -0.13 12.25
C MET A 161 -8.23 0.23 13.29
N ARG A 162 -9.12 -0.71 13.66
CA ARG A 162 -10.19 -0.51 14.64
C ARG A 162 -9.68 -0.56 16.07
N SER A 163 -8.89 -1.59 16.39
CA SER A 163 -8.22 -1.74 17.68
C SER A 163 -6.91 -0.96 17.78
N LYS A 164 -6.42 -0.43 16.65
CA LYS A 164 -5.17 0.34 16.52
C LYS A 164 -3.95 -0.47 16.98
N ALA A 165 -3.91 -1.74 16.61
CA ALA A 165 -2.89 -2.67 17.05
C ALA A 165 -2.31 -3.50 15.90
N LEU A 166 -1.05 -3.91 16.04
CA LEU A 166 -0.46 -4.92 15.17
C LEU A 166 -1.01 -6.29 15.55
N ARG A 167 -1.64 -7.00 14.62
CA ARG A 167 -2.10 -8.40 14.80
C ARG A 167 -0.94 -9.38 14.66
N SER A 168 -0.11 -9.18 13.64
CA SER A 168 1.07 -10.00 13.37
C SER A 168 2.04 -9.28 12.45
N ALA A 169 3.29 -9.77 12.41
CA ALA A 169 4.26 -9.43 11.39
C ALA A 169 4.87 -10.72 10.84
N ILE A 170 4.81 -10.88 9.52
CA ILE A 170 5.26 -12.08 8.83
C ILE A 170 6.59 -11.74 8.16
N PRO A 171 7.71 -12.41 8.52
CA PRO A 171 8.97 -12.24 7.81
C PRO A 171 8.79 -12.57 6.33
N TYR A 172 9.23 -11.66 5.47
CA TYR A 172 9.27 -11.86 4.03
C TYR A 172 10.73 -12.10 3.65
N ASN A 173 11.05 -13.36 3.35
CA ASN A 173 12.35 -13.69 2.79
C ASN A 173 12.29 -13.32 1.30
N GLU A 174 13.06 -12.29 0.91
CA GLU A 174 13.27 -12.00 -0.51
C GLU A 174 13.86 -13.28 -1.14
N VAL A 175 13.22 -13.81 -2.17
CA VAL A 175 13.78 -14.95 -2.92
C VAL A 175 15.07 -14.42 -3.54
N GLU A 176 16.20 -15.02 -3.21
CA GLU A 176 17.52 -14.60 -3.68
C GLU A 176 17.49 -14.44 -5.20
N ASP A 177 17.76 -13.23 -5.69
CA ASP A 177 18.05 -12.99 -7.10
C ASP A 177 19.26 -13.86 -7.45
N PHE A 178 19.17 -14.67 -8.51
CA PHE A 178 20.31 -15.43 -9.00
C PHE A 178 21.43 -14.44 -9.33
N ASP A 179 22.55 -14.59 -8.64
CA ASP A 179 23.78 -13.83 -8.82
C ASP A 179 24.20 -13.89 -10.29
N HIS A 180 23.96 -12.81 -11.03
CA HIS A 180 24.58 -12.64 -12.35
C HIS A 180 26.04 -12.29 -12.10
N GLY A 181 26.86 -13.34 -12.03
CA GLY A 181 28.30 -13.20 -12.10
C GLY A 181 28.69 -12.30 -13.27
N GLU A 182 29.62 -11.39 -13.00
CA GLU A 182 30.28 -10.56 -13.98
C GLU A 182 30.78 -11.43 -15.15
N ASP A 183 30.12 -11.35 -16.29
CA ASP A 183 30.79 -11.51 -17.58
C ASP A 183 30.00 -10.74 -18.65
N ASP A 184 30.77 -9.96 -19.40
CA ASP A 184 30.36 -8.99 -20.39
C ASP A 184 29.62 -9.60 -21.61
N ASP A 185 28.83 -8.74 -22.25
CA ASP A 185 28.43 -8.75 -23.66
C ASP A 185 27.31 -9.69 -24.17
N VAL A 186 26.17 -9.04 -24.47
CA VAL A 186 25.12 -9.40 -25.47
C VAL A 186 24.25 -10.59 -25.04
N GLU A 187 22.92 -10.49 -24.86
CA GLU A 187 21.86 -9.93 -25.69
C GLU A 187 20.66 -9.71 -24.75
N ILE A 188 19.81 -8.71 -25.01
CA ILE A 188 18.59 -8.47 -24.22
C ILE A 188 17.68 -9.68 -24.38
N ASN A 189 17.77 -10.63 -23.46
CA ASN A 189 16.85 -11.73 -23.35
C ASN A 189 15.97 -11.46 -22.13
N GLU A 190 14.69 -11.19 -22.41
CA GLU A 190 13.65 -11.11 -21.40
C GLU A 190 13.72 -12.33 -20.48
N MET A 191 14.10 -12.14 -19.20
CA MET A 191 13.53 -12.90 -18.09
C MET A 191 13.89 -12.28 -16.74
N ALA A 192 12.85 -11.71 -16.12
CA ALA A 192 12.61 -11.64 -14.67
C ALA A 192 13.68 -10.98 -13.77
N SER A 193 13.98 -9.72 -14.03
CA SER A 193 14.48 -8.79 -13.01
C SER A 193 13.59 -7.55 -13.06
N CYS A 194 13.02 -7.13 -11.92
CA CYS A 194 12.24 -5.88 -11.66
C CYS A 194 10.85 -6.05 -11.02
N ASN A 195 10.39 -7.22 -10.58
CA ASN A 195 8.98 -7.35 -10.14
C ASN A 195 8.61 -6.57 -8.86
N ILE A 196 9.55 -6.25 -7.95
CA ILE A 196 9.25 -5.40 -6.78
C ILE A 196 9.44 -3.90 -7.09
N TYR A 197 10.32 -3.55 -8.03
CA TYR A 197 10.56 -2.15 -8.43
C TYR A 197 9.46 -1.61 -9.33
N ASN A 198 8.84 -2.48 -10.14
CA ASN A 198 7.77 -2.12 -11.07
C ASN A 198 6.37 -2.43 -10.55
N ASN A 199 6.21 -2.62 -9.22
CA ASN A 199 4.97 -2.99 -8.50
C ASN A 199 3.73 -2.28 -9.06
N SER A 200 3.21 -2.87 -10.13
CA SER A 200 1.90 -2.58 -10.68
C SER A 200 0.92 -2.98 -9.57
N PRO A 201 -0.11 -2.17 -9.30
CA PRO A 201 -1.00 -2.39 -8.17
C PRO A 201 -1.43 -3.86 -8.12
N VAL A 202 -1.16 -4.50 -6.98
CA VAL A 202 -1.50 -5.91 -6.74
C VAL A 202 -2.97 -6.09 -7.09
N LEU A 203 -3.25 -6.90 -8.10
CA LEU A 203 -4.61 -7.18 -8.53
C LEU A 203 -5.36 -7.81 -7.35
N PRO A 204 -6.45 -7.19 -6.86
CA PRO A 204 -7.32 -7.81 -5.86
C PRO A 204 -8.16 -8.87 -6.56
N SER A 205 -7.54 -9.97 -6.96
CA SER A 205 -8.25 -11.20 -7.30
C SER A 205 -8.11 -12.18 -6.14
N LEU A 206 -8.97 -13.20 -6.10
CA LEU A 206 -9.00 -14.27 -5.10
C LEU A 206 -7.72 -15.13 -5.13
N PHE A 207 -6.55 -14.55 -4.86
CA PHE A 207 -5.25 -15.24 -4.97
C PHE A 207 -5.18 -16.49 -4.07
N SER A 208 -6.00 -16.53 -3.01
CA SER A 208 -6.21 -17.72 -2.19
C SER A 208 -6.60 -18.97 -2.99
N MET A 209 -7.21 -18.84 -4.18
CA MET A 209 -7.51 -19.98 -5.05
C MET A 209 -6.24 -20.65 -5.63
N TYR A 210 -5.13 -19.91 -5.72
CA TYR A 210 -3.84 -20.41 -6.19
C TYR A 210 -2.93 -20.90 -5.06
N LEU A 211 -3.25 -20.55 -3.80
CA LEU A 211 -2.53 -21.04 -2.61
C LEU A 211 -3.06 -22.39 -2.10
N ASN A 212 -4.27 -22.78 -2.53
CA ASN A 212 -4.84 -24.09 -2.23
C ASN A 212 -4.31 -25.15 -3.20
N THR A 213 -3.00 -25.43 -3.17
CA THR A 213 -2.46 -26.67 -3.71
C THR A 213 -2.68 -27.80 -2.70
N SER A 214 -3.84 -28.45 -2.84
CA SER A 214 -4.13 -29.85 -2.48
C SER A 214 -3.45 -30.45 -1.24
N THR A 215 -4.20 -30.59 -0.13
CA THR A 215 -4.16 -31.86 0.60
C THR A 215 -5.29 -32.75 0.09
N THR A 216 -5.00 -33.47 -0.98
CA THR A 216 -5.77 -34.66 -1.37
C THR A 216 -5.12 -35.84 -0.65
N THR A 217 -5.83 -36.42 0.32
CA THR A 217 -5.61 -37.81 0.78
C THR A 217 -6.67 -38.69 0.17
#